data_AF-A0A9D9G3R8-F1
#
_entry.id   AF-A0A9D9G3R8-F1
#
_cell.length_a   1.000
_cell.length_b   1.000
_cell.length_c   1.000
_cell.angle_alpha   90.00
_cell.angle_beta   90.00
_cell.angle_gamma   90.00
#
_symmetry.space_group_name_H-M   'P 1'
#
loop_
_entity.id
_entity.type
_entity.pdbx_description
1 polymer ?
#
loop_
_entity_poly.entity_id
_entity_poly.type
_entity_poly.pdbx_seq_one_letter_code
_entity_poly.pdbx_strand_id
1 'polypeptide(L)'
;MKKQLLIMLLALAGIAAQAQTKVNIRGNAPKGIKSVFIIKNMDGSGGSDSVKVKRGKWKYEKTLPADVHTLYIAPFESLKQDNKKGVVTIMADSIPTEIDLIEGTVKGSKASVTISTIFQEMMSAMKSNNRTD
;
A
#
# COMPACT_ATOMS: atom_id res chain seq x y z
N MET A 1 22.40 -34.21 -28.62
CA MET A 1 21.00 -33.74 -28.48
C MET A 1 20.56 -33.57 -27.01
N LYS A 2 20.83 -34.50 -26.08
CA LYS A 2 20.41 -34.38 -24.66
C LYS A 2 20.97 -33.16 -23.90
N LYS A 3 22.19 -32.71 -24.21
CA LYS A 3 22.83 -31.57 -23.52
C LYS A 3 22.23 -30.20 -23.88
N GLN A 4 21.75 -30.02 -25.12
CA GLN A 4 21.17 -28.74 -25.54
C GLN A 4 19.74 -28.53 -25.02
N LEU A 5 18.98 -29.61 -24.83
CA LEU A 5 17.67 -29.54 -24.17
C LEU A 5 17.81 -29.07 -22.71
N LEU A 6 18.85 -29.55 -22.02
CA LEU A 6 19.13 -29.19 -20.62
C LEU A 6 19.52 -27.70 -20.47
N ILE A 7 20.31 -27.17 -21.40
CA ILE A 7 20.70 -25.76 -21.43
C ILE A 7 19.48 -24.86 -21.72
N MET A 8 18.58 -25.30 -22.61
CA MET A 8 17.35 -24.56 -22.91
C MET A 8 16.36 -24.56 -21.73
N LEU A 9 16.27 -25.66 -20.98
CA LEU A 9 15.49 -25.76 -19.73
C LEU A 9 16.07 -24.88 -18.60
N LEU A 10 17.40 -24.81 -18.47
CA LEU A 10 18.06 -23.92 -17.52
C LEU A 10 17.90 -22.43 -17.90
N ALA A 11 17.91 -22.11 -19.20
CA ALA A 11 17.64 -20.76 -19.70
C ALA A 11 16.19 -20.34 -19.48
N LEU A 12 15.21 -21.25 -19.61
CA LEU A 12 13.80 -20.97 -19.26
C LEU A 12 13.59 -20.81 -17.75
N ALA A 13 14.30 -21.59 -16.92
CA ALA A 13 14.23 -21.45 -15.46
C ALA A 13 14.82 -20.13 -14.95
N GLY A 14 15.74 -19.53 -15.69
CA GLY A 14 16.38 -18.24 -15.34
C GLY A 14 15.49 -17.00 -15.54
N ILE A 15 14.42 -17.09 -16.32
CA ILE A 15 13.55 -15.93 -16.65
C ILE A 15 12.42 -15.76 -15.62
N ALA A 16 12.20 -16.75 -14.75
CA ALA A 16 11.14 -16.71 -13.72
C ALA A 16 11.58 -16.10 -12.39
N ALA A 17 12.79 -15.57 -12.29
CA ALA A 17 13.17 -14.66 -11.20
C ALA A 17 12.58 -13.27 -11.47
N GLN A 18 11.25 -13.20 -11.59
CA GLN A 18 10.55 -11.91 -11.51
C GLN A 18 10.97 -11.27 -10.18
N ALA A 19 11.43 -10.02 -10.21
CA ALA A 19 11.85 -9.29 -9.03
C ALA A 19 10.65 -9.10 -8.08
N GLN A 20 10.38 -10.11 -7.27
CA GLN A 20 9.28 -10.11 -6.32
C GLN A 20 9.67 -9.23 -5.13
N THR A 21 8.75 -8.37 -4.71
CA THR A 21 8.99 -7.44 -3.62
C THR A 21 8.42 -7.98 -2.32
N LYS A 22 9.27 -8.24 -1.33
CA LYS A 22 8.82 -8.63 0.01
C LYS A 22 8.46 -7.39 0.82
N VAL A 23 7.18 -7.19 1.11
CA VAL A 23 6.72 -6.08 1.96
C VAL A 23 6.57 -6.49 3.42
N ASN A 24 6.85 -5.57 4.34
CA ASN A 24 6.61 -5.73 5.77
C ASN A 24 6.01 -4.45 6.35
N ILE A 25 4.72 -4.49 6.63
CA ILE A 25 3.95 -3.35 7.08
C ILE A 25 3.29 -3.68 8.40
N ARG A 26 3.37 -2.76 9.35
CA ARG A 26 2.65 -2.85 10.62
C ARG A 26 1.91 -1.54 10.83
N GLY A 27 0.86 -1.58 11.63
CA GLY A 27 0.18 -0.34 11.93
C GLY A 27 -0.84 -0.39 13.05
N ASN A 28 -1.29 0.80 13.39
CA ASN A 28 -2.42 1.04 14.27
C ASN A 28 -3.66 1.35 13.44
N ALA A 29 -4.82 0.96 13.93
CA ALA A 29 -6.12 1.25 13.33
C ALA A 29 -7.05 1.89 14.36
N PRO A 30 -7.99 2.76 13.94
CA PRO A 30 -8.98 3.37 14.82
C PRO A 30 -9.81 2.33 15.59
N LYS A 31 -10.34 2.75 16.75
CA LYS A 31 -11.22 1.91 17.58
C LYS A 31 -12.44 1.48 16.76
N GLY A 32 -12.81 0.21 16.87
CA GLY A 32 -13.98 -0.35 16.17
C GLY A 32 -13.64 -0.99 14.81
N ILE A 33 -12.51 -0.64 14.19
CA ILE A 33 -12.09 -1.24 12.92
C ILE A 33 -11.67 -2.70 13.13
N LYS A 34 -12.32 -3.60 12.39
CA LYS A 34 -12.06 -5.06 12.42
C LYS A 34 -11.04 -5.49 11.36
N SER A 35 -10.90 -4.71 10.30
CA SER A 35 -10.03 -5.05 9.17
C SER A 35 -9.50 -3.82 8.43
N VAL A 36 -8.25 -3.92 7.99
CA VAL A 36 -7.59 -2.98 7.08
C VAL A 36 -7.49 -3.63 5.71
N PHE A 37 -7.80 -2.87 4.67
CA PHE A 37 -7.71 -3.29 3.28
C PHE A 37 -6.41 -2.77 2.68
N ILE A 38 -5.74 -3.64 1.92
CA ILE A 38 -4.55 -3.32 1.13
C ILE A 38 -4.91 -3.55 -0.34
N ILE A 39 -5.08 -2.47 -1.09
CA ILE A 39 -5.34 -2.49 -2.52
C ILE A 39 -3.99 -2.32 -3.23
N LYS A 40 -3.66 -3.25 -4.13
CA LYS A 40 -2.40 -3.25 -4.87
C LYS A 40 -2.62 -2.54 -6.20
N ASN A 41 -1.77 -1.55 -6.45
CA ASN A 41 -1.92 -0.58 -7.52
C ASN A 41 -3.26 0.19 -7.40
N MET A 42 -3.21 1.50 -7.60
CA MET A 42 -4.40 2.32 -7.39
C MET A 42 -5.52 2.03 -8.41
N ASP A 43 -5.17 1.44 -9.55
CA ASP A 43 -6.08 0.95 -10.59
C ASP A 43 -6.72 -0.42 -10.28
N GLY A 44 -6.30 -1.08 -9.19
CA GLY A 44 -6.80 -2.39 -8.76
C GLY A 44 -6.24 -3.59 -9.52
N SER A 45 -5.29 -3.38 -10.45
CA SER A 45 -4.70 -4.44 -11.28
C SER A 45 -4.03 -5.57 -10.48
N GLY A 46 -3.52 -5.29 -9.28
CA GLY A 46 -2.92 -6.30 -8.39
C GLY A 46 -3.92 -6.99 -7.46
N GLY A 47 -5.19 -6.61 -7.50
CA GLY A 47 -6.23 -7.05 -6.58
C GLY A 47 -6.09 -6.43 -5.18
N SER A 48 -6.77 -7.03 -4.19
CA SER A 48 -6.77 -6.53 -2.82
C SER A 48 -6.63 -7.66 -1.81
N ASP A 49 -6.09 -7.31 -0.65
CA ASP A 49 -6.05 -8.17 0.53
C ASP A 49 -6.77 -7.48 1.70
N SER A 50 -7.21 -8.28 2.68
CA SER A 50 -7.77 -7.79 3.93
C SER A 50 -7.04 -8.39 5.12
N VAL A 51 -6.65 -7.54 6.07
CA VAL A 51 -5.91 -7.93 7.26
C VAL A 51 -6.75 -7.66 8.49
N LYS A 52 -6.88 -8.65 9.36
CA LYS A 52 -7.60 -8.51 10.63
C LYS A 52 -6.85 -7.60 11.59
N VAL A 53 -7.58 -6.69 12.22
CA VAL A 53 -7.08 -5.85 13.32
C VAL A 53 -7.30 -6.60 14.64
N LYS A 54 -6.27 -6.66 15.47
CA LYS A 54 -6.33 -7.21 16.84
C LYS A 54 -5.86 -6.17 17.83
N ARG A 55 -6.74 -5.79 18.77
CA ARG A 55 -6.44 -4.76 19.81
C ARG A 55 -5.90 -3.46 19.19
N GLY A 56 -6.52 -3.00 18.09
CA GLY A 56 -6.12 -1.79 17.38
C GLY A 56 -4.85 -1.92 16.54
N LYS A 57 -4.19 -3.09 16.49
CA LYS A 57 -2.96 -3.31 15.72
C LYS A 57 -3.16 -4.28 14.58
N TRP A 58 -2.38 -4.13 13.51
CA TRP A 58 -2.41 -5.00 12.34
C TRP A 58 -1.00 -5.17 11.74
N LYS A 59 -0.84 -6.21 10.92
CA LYS A 59 0.43 -6.57 10.29
C LYS A 59 0.18 -7.24 8.94
N TYR A 60 0.94 -6.82 7.94
CA TYR A 60 0.92 -7.34 6.59
C TYR A 60 2.34 -7.67 6.13
N GLU A 61 2.62 -8.95 5.96
CA GLU A 61 3.88 -9.43 5.39
C GLU A 61 3.54 -10.31 4.19
N LYS A 62 4.02 -9.92 3.01
CA LYS A 62 3.73 -10.63 1.77
C LYS A 62 4.84 -10.45 0.76
N THR A 63 5.06 -11.46 -0.06
CA THR A 63 5.85 -11.33 -1.28
C THR A 63 4.90 -10.97 -2.41
N LEU A 64 5.08 -9.79 -2.98
CA LEU A 64 4.26 -9.25 -4.05
C LEU A 64 4.87 -9.53 -5.42
N PRO A 65 4.04 -9.70 -6.45
CA PRO A 65 4.47 -9.69 -7.84
C PRO A 65 5.26 -8.42 -8.20
N ALA A 66 6.12 -8.53 -9.22
CA ALA A 66 7.03 -7.45 -9.63
C ALA A 66 6.31 -6.20 -10.19
N ASP A 67 5.10 -6.39 -10.71
CA ASP A 67 4.22 -5.38 -11.28
C ASP A 67 3.38 -4.63 -10.22
N VAL A 68 3.51 -4.97 -8.94
CA VAL A 68 2.91 -4.21 -7.85
C VAL A 68 3.90 -3.16 -7.35
N HIS A 69 3.59 -1.89 -7.61
CA HIS A 69 4.48 -0.78 -7.31
C HIS A 69 3.96 0.11 -6.16
N THR A 70 2.64 0.15 -5.96
CA THR A 70 2.01 0.98 -4.94
C THR A 70 1.00 0.18 -4.13
N LEU A 71 0.88 0.53 -2.85
CA LEU A 71 -0.10 -0.04 -1.95
C LEU A 71 -0.97 1.08 -1.39
N TYR A 72 -2.27 0.91 -1.53
CA TYR A 72 -3.29 1.78 -0.98
C TYR A 72 -3.94 1.10 0.22
N ILE A 73 -3.86 1.75 1.38
CA ILE A 73 -4.14 1.15 2.68
C ILE A 73 -5.24 1.96 3.35
N ALA A 74 -6.35 1.31 3.66
CA ALA A 74 -7.53 1.95 4.22
C ALA A 74 -8.27 1.05 5.23
N PRO A 75 -8.84 1.61 6.32
CA PRO A 75 -9.89 0.96 7.08
C PRO A 75 -11.11 0.71 6.16
N PHE A 76 -11.71 -0.48 6.22
CA PHE A 76 -12.86 -0.82 5.37
C PHE A 76 -14.02 0.19 5.46
N GLU A 77 -14.27 0.69 6.68
CA GLU A 77 -15.38 1.62 6.93
C GLU A 77 -15.09 3.01 6.36
N SER A 78 -13.82 3.43 6.26
CA SER A 78 -13.40 4.67 5.61
C SER A 78 -13.56 4.64 4.09
N LEU A 79 -13.70 3.46 3.47
CA LEU A 79 -14.02 3.34 2.04
C LEU A 79 -15.52 3.53 1.75
N LYS A 80 -16.38 3.43 2.77
CA LYS A 80 -17.85 3.53 2.63
C LYS A 80 -18.41 4.91 2.97
N GLN A 81 -17.62 5.76 3.63
CA GLN A 81 -18.02 7.11 4.01
C GLN A 81 -17.17 8.12 3.22
N ASP A 82 -17.71 9.32 2.94
CA ASP A 82 -16.96 10.44 2.35
C ASP A 82 -15.77 10.91 3.21
N ASN A 83 -15.61 10.33 4.40
CA ASN A 83 -14.53 10.60 5.32
C ASN A 83 -13.28 9.76 4.96
N LYS A 84 -12.48 10.26 4.01
CA LYS A 84 -11.19 9.67 3.58
C LYS A 84 -10.08 9.75 4.65
N LYS A 85 -10.43 9.96 5.93
CA LYS A 85 -9.46 9.96 7.03
C LYS A 85 -8.90 8.56 7.24
N GLY A 86 -7.59 8.51 7.47
CA GLY A 86 -6.87 7.26 7.69
C GLY A 86 -6.64 6.46 6.42
N VAL A 87 -6.55 7.11 5.26
CA VAL A 87 -6.14 6.44 4.02
C VAL A 87 -4.73 6.86 3.64
N VAL A 88 -3.91 5.87 3.32
CA VAL A 88 -2.49 6.03 3.04
C VAL A 88 -2.11 5.30 1.75
N THR A 89 -1.31 5.95 0.92
CA THR A 89 -0.63 5.33 -0.21
C THR A 89 0.87 5.24 0.10
N ILE A 90 1.47 4.08 -0.09
CA ILE A 90 2.91 3.87 0.02
C ILE A 90 3.46 3.16 -1.23
N MET A 91 4.77 3.22 -1.43
CA MET A 91 5.46 2.34 -2.38
C MET A 91 5.47 0.90 -1.86
N ALA A 92 5.34 -0.06 -2.77
CA ALA A 92 5.61 -1.45 -2.48
C ALA A 92 7.13 -1.65 -2.50
N ASP A 93 7.76 -1.68 -1.33
CA ASP A 93 9.19 -1.96 -1.19
C ASP A 93 9.48 -2.86 0.03
N SER A 94 10.76 -3.22 0.21
CA SER A 94 11.19 -4.11 1.29
C SER A 94 11.52 -3.40 2.59
N ILE A 95 11.29 -2.10 2.69
CA ILE A 95 11.62 -1.34 3.88
C ILE A 95 10.49 -1.56 4.91
N PRO A 96 10.83 -1.95 6.15
CA PRO A 96 9.84 -2.06 7.21
C PRO A 96 9.10 -0.73 7.39
N THR A 97 7.79 -0.77 7.16
CA THR A 97 6.93 0.41 7.19
C THR A 97 5.96 0.34 8.36
N GLU A 98 5.85 1.42 9.12
CA GLU A 98 4.85 1.61 10.17
C GLU A 98 3.82 2.65 9.74
N ILE A 99 2.54 2.32 9.91
CA ILE A 99 1.43 3.19 9.53
C ILE A 99 0.51 3.40 10.72
N ASP A 100 0.28 4.66 11.08
CA ASP A 100 -0.77 5.02 12.02
C ASP A 100 -1.97 5.56 11.26
N LEU A 101 -3.04 4.76 11.14
CA LEU A 101 -4.27 5.17 10.45
C LEU A 101 -5.15 6.08 11.33
N ILE A 102 -4.81 6.26 12.62
CA ILE A 102 -5.49 7.19 13.53
C ILE A 102 -4.97 8.60 13.27
N GLU A 103 -3.64 8.74 13.23
CA GLU A 103 -2.96 10.03 13.04
C GLU A 103 -2.72 10.34 11.56
N GLY A 104 -2.81 9.35 10.67
CA GLY A 104 -2.50 9.49 9.25
C GLY A 104 -1.00 9.60 8.98
N THR A 105 -0.17 8.97 9.82
CA THR A 105 1.30 9.05 9.72
C THR A 105 1.91 7.78 9.15
N VAL A 106 3.04 7.92 8.46
CA VAL A 106 3.80 6.80 7.87
C VAL A 106 5.28 6.98 8.21
N LYS A 107 5.92 5.89 8.63
CA LYS A 107 7.37 5.83 8.88
C LYS A 107 7.98 4.67 8.11
N GLY A 108 9.20 4.86 7.61
CA GLY A 108 9.95 3.80 6.93
C GLY A 108 9.56 3.56 5.47
N SER A 109 8.72 4.40 4.86
CA SER A 109 8.49 4.35 3.41
C SER A 109 9.35 5.38 2.68
N LYS A 110 9.95 5.01 1.54
CA LYS A 110 10.68 5.94 0.66
C LYS A 110 9.79 7.04 0.08
N ALA A 111 8.54 6.69 -0.23
CA ALA A 111 7.53 7.64 -0.65
C ALA A 111 6.18 7.20 -0.09
N SER A 112 5.55 8.11 0.65
CA SER A 112 4.24 7.90 1.24
C SER A 112 3.43 9.15 1.10
N VAL A 113 2.14 8.97 0.81
CA VAL A 113 1.19 10.07 0.75
C VAL A 113 -0.03 9.69 1.57
N THR A 114 -0.36 10.51 2.56
CA THR A 114 -1.60 10.37 3.32
C THR A 114 -2.68 11.21 2.64
N ILE A 115 -3.83 10.60 2.33
CA ILE A 115 -4.90 11.29 1.57
C ILE A 115 -5.52 12.42 2.38
N SER A 116 -5.53 12.34 3.70
CA SER A 116 -5.92 13.47 4.53
C SER A 116 -5.02 14.69 4.29
N THR A 117 -3.73 14.49 4.06
CA THR A 117 -2.78 15.57 3.76
C THR A 117 -3.04 16.13 2.36
N ILE A 118 -3.19 15.29 1.33
CA ILE A 118 -3.56 15.77 -0.02
C ILE A 118 -4.87 16.57 0.03
N PHE A 119 -5.88 16.04 0.72
CA PHE A 119 -7.17 16.72 0.81
C PHE A 119 -7.06 18.03 1.57
N GLN A 120 -6.27 18.10 2.66
CA GLN A 120 -6.04 19.36 3.36
C GLN A 120 -5.23 20.36 2.53
N GLU A 121 -4.20 19.93 1.81
CA GLU A 121 -3.44 20.77 0.89
C GLU A 121 -4.32 21.29 -0.25
N MET A 122 -5.14 20.42 -0.85
CA MET A 122 -6.08 20.78 -1.90
C MET A 122 -7.15 21.76 -1.38
N MET A 123 -7.71 21.52 -0.18
CA MET A 123 -8.66 22.45 0.46
C MET A 123 -7.98 23.77 0.83
N SER A 124 -6.72 23.75 1.25
CA SER A 124 -5.95 24.96 1.56
C SER A 124 -5.63 25.75 0.30
N ALA A 125 -5.27 25.07 -0.80
CA ALA A 125 -5.05 25.67 -2.11
C ALA A 125 -6.34 26.25 -2.73
N MET A 126 -7.47 25.55 -2.58
CA MET A 126 -8.78 26.09 -2.99
C MET A 126 -9.16 27.33 -2.16
N LYS A 127 -8.87 27.32 -0.85
CA LYS A 127 -9.08 28.49 0.01
C LYS A 127 -8.12 29.65 -0.28
N SER A 128 -6.88 29.39 -0.70
CA SER A 128 -5.93 30.44 -1.07
C SER A 128 -6.25 31.06 -2.43
N ASN A 129 -6.70 30.25 -3.40
CA ASN A 129 -7.11 30.75 -4.72
C ASN A 129 -8.43 31.54 -4.68
N ASN A 130 -9.29 31.30 -3.69
CA ASN A 130 -10.48 32.13 -3.44
C ASN A 130 -10.17 33.39 -2.59
N ARG A 131 -8.90 33.69 -2.34
CA ARG A 131 -8.44 34.83 -1.53
C ARG A 131 -7.60 35.84 -2.31
N THR A 132 -7.62 35.76 -3.64
CA THR A 132 -7.15 36.81 -4.53
C THR A 132 -8.36 37.60 -5.02
N ASP A 133 -8.43 38.83 -4.51
CA ASP A 133 -9.30 39.98 -4.82
C ASP A 133 -10.81 39.87 -4.57
#